data_AF-A0A7V0QSA5-F1
#
_entry.id   AF-A0A7V0QSA5-F1
#
_cell.length_a   1.000
_cell.length_b   1.000
_cell.length_c   1.000
_cell.angle_alpha   90.00
_cell.angle_beta   90.00
_cell.angle_gamma   90.00
#
_symmetry.space_group_name_H-M   'P 1'
#
loop_
_entity.id
_entity.type
_entity.pdbx_description
1 polymer ?
#
loop_
_entity_poly.entity_id
_entity_poly.type
_entity_poly.pdbx_seq_one_letter_code
_entity_poly.pdbx_strand_id
1 'polypeptide(L)'
;VKVNFEEAMEKLEKITQDLEEGNLPLEESLEKFEEGMRLVNFCEKKLEEMEKRIRLLVKNEGELKLEPWQPDRKNDKSKTEYGPLFEENNQK
;
A
#
# COMPACT_ATOMS: atom_id res chain seq x y z
N VAL A 1 0.72 -19.32 -9.96
CA VAL A 1 1.91 -18.46 -10.18
C VAL A 1 2.05 -17.57 -8.96
N LYS A 2 3.23 -17.51 -8.34
CA LYS A 2 3.47 -16.70 -7.14
C LYS A 2 3.95 -15.33 -7.61
N VAL A 3 3.20 -14.26 -7.31
CA VAL A 3 3.56 -12.89 -7.72
C VAL A 3 4.83 -12.46 -6.98
N ASN A 4 5.81 -11.89 -7.68
CA ASN A 4 7.01 -11.30 -7.08
C ASN A 4 6.83 -9.78 -6.82
N PHE A 5 7.82 -9.13 -6.20
CA PHE A 5 7.68 -7.73 -5.79
C PHE A 5 7.52 -6.80 -7.01
N GLU A 6 8.34 -7.00 -8.03
CA GLU A 6 8.36 -6.22 -9.27
C GLU A 6 7.04 -6.36 -10.03
N GLU A 7 6.52 -7.58 -10.14
CA GLU A 7 5.21 -7.86 -10.75
C GLU A 7 4.06 -7.23 -9.97
N ALA A 8 4.13 -7.20 -8.63
CA ALA A 8 3.13 -6.55 -7.80
C ALA A 8 3.14 -5.03 -8.00
N MET A 9 4.33 -4.43 -8.13
CA MET A 9 4.49 -3.01 -8.43
C MET A 9 3.96 -2.65 -9.82
N GLU A 10 4.29 -3.42 -10.86
CA GLU A 10 3.80 -3.18 -12.22
C GLU A 10 2.26 -3.26 -12.29
N LYS A 11 1.66 -4.21 -11.55
CA LYS A 11 0.19 -4.30 -11.45
C LYS A 11 -0.41 -3.12 -10.70
N LEU A 12 0.24 -2.68 -9.62
CA LEU A 12 -0.24 -1.52 -8.86
C LEU A 12 -0.22 -0.27 -9.73
N GLU A 13 0.83 -0.05 -10.53
CA GLU A 13 0.91 1.07 -11.49
C GLU A 13 -0.23 1.03 -12.52
N LYS A 14 -0.54 -0.15 -13.06
CA LYS A 14 -1.67 -0.32 -13.99
C LYS A 14 -3.00 -0.02 -13.30
N ILE A 15 -3.20 -0.51 -12.08
CA ILE A 15 -4.43 -0.23 -11.32
C ILE A 15 -4.57 1.26 -11.04
N THR A 16 -3.49 1.94 -10.65
CA THR A 16 -3.54 3.40 -10.43
C THR A 16 -3.87 4.14 -11.72
N GLN A 17 -3.28 3.75 -12.84
CA GLN A 17 -3.59 4.34 -14.14
C GLN A 17 -5.07 4.12 -14.51
N ASP A 18 -5.58 2.89 -14.41
CA ASP A 18 -6.97 2.56 -14.74
C ASP A 18 -7.97 3.36 -13.89
N LEU A 19 -7.67 3.55 -12.60
CA LEU A 19 -8.50 4.31 -11.67
C LEU A 19 -8.44 5.83 -11.94
N GLU A 20 -7.26 6.36 -12.29
CA GLU A 20 -7.07 7.77 -12.64
C GLU A 20 -7.72 8.16 -13.98
N GLU A 21 -7.80 7.22 -14.93
CA GLU A 21 -8.48 7.44 -16.21
C GLU A 21 -9.99 7.63 -16.05
N GLY A 22 -10.59 7.12 -14.96
CA GLY A 22 -11.98 7.41 -14.57
C GLY A 22 -13.07 6.86 -15.50
N ASN A 23 -12.72 5.98 -16.44
CA ASN A 23 -13.64 5.41 -17.44
C ASN A 23 -14.22 4.05 -17.04
N LEU A 24 -13.89 3.55 -15.85
CA LEU A 24 -14.38 2.27 -15.35
C LEU A 24 -15.78 2.41 -14.73
N PRO A 25 -16.66 1.40 -14.91
CA PRO A 25 -17.86 1.25 -14.08
C PRO A 25 -17.52 1.26 -12.58
N LEU A 26 -18.49 1.62 -11.73
CA LEU A 26 -18.29 1.72 -10.29
C LEU A 26 -17.84 0.37 -9.68
N GLU A 27 -18.49 -0.72 -10.08
CA GLU A 27 -18.18 -2.06 -9.61
C GLU A 27 -16.76 -2.47 -9.99
N GLU A 28 -16.33 -2.21 -11.23
CA GLU A 28 -14.97 -2.50 -11.68
C GLU A 28 -13.93 -1.63 -10.97
N SER A 29 -14.26 -0.36 -10.72
CA SER A 29 -13.41 0.56 -9.95
C SER A 29 -13.20 0.06 -8.52
N LEU A 30 -14.24 -0.47 -7.88
CA LEU A 30 -14.15 -1.06 -6.55
C LEU A 30 -13.30 -2.33 -6.55
N GLU A 31 -13.48 -3.22 -7.52
CA GLU A 31 -12.66 -4.44 -7.65
C GLU A 31 -11.16 -4.11 -7.82
N LYS A 32 -10.85 -3.12 -8.67
CA LYS A 32 -9.49 -2.62 -8.89
C LYS A 32 -8.89 -2.01 -7.63
N PHE A 33 -9.67 -1.21 -6.90
CA PHE A 33 -9.23 -0.65 -5.62
C PHE A 33 -8.89 -1.75 -4.60
N GLU A 34 -9.77 -2.75 -4.44
CA GLU A 34 -9.50 -3.87 -3.54
C GLU A 34 -8.26 -4.66 -3.95
N GLU A 35 -8.05 -4.88 -5.26
CA GLU A 35 -6.83 -5.51 -5.76
C GLU A 35 -5.59 -4.67 -5.43
N GLY A 36 -5.65 -3.36 -5.66
CA GLY A 36 -4.58 -2.42 -5.32
C GLY A 36 -4.22 -2.50 -3.83
N MET A 37 -5.21 -2.51 -2.95
CA MET A 37 -4.99 -2.64 -1.50
C MET A 37 -4.35 -3.99 -1.11
N ARG A 38 -4.71 -5.08 -1.79
CA ARG A 38 -4.06 -6.39 -1.59
C ARG A 38 -2.60 -6.36 -2.03
N LEU A 39 -2.29 -5.70 -3.14
CA LEU A 39 -0.91 -5.56 -3.65
C LEU A 39 -0.05 -4.67 -2.75
N VAL A 40 -0.59 -3.56 -2.24
CA VAL A 40 0.12 -2.69 -1.29
C VAL A 40 0.54 -3.47 -0.04
N ASN A 41 -0.40 -4.20 0.58
CA ASN A 41 -0.11 -5.04 1.75
C ASN A 41 0.91 -6.15 1.44
N PHE A 42 0.88 -6.71 0.23
CA PHE A 42 1.88 -7.67 -0.22
C PHE A 42 3.28 -7.03 -0.29
N CYS A 43 3.40 -5.85 -0.91
CA CYS A 43 4.66 -5.13 -1.02
C CYS A 43 5.22 -4.73 0.34
N GLU A 44 4.39 -4.21 1.25
CA GLU A 44 4.80 -3.87 2.63
C GLU A 44 5.40 -5.09 3.35
N LYS A 45 4.69 -6.23 3.33
CA LYS A 45 5.18 -7.47 3.95
C LYS A 45 6.49 -7.95 3.33
N LYS A 46 6.66 -7.77 2.03
CA LYS A 46 7.87 -8.19 1.34
C LYS A 46 9.07 -7.35 1.74
N LEU A 47 8.87 -6.02 1.86
CA LEU A 47 9.89 -5.10 2.35
C LEU A 47 10.27 -5.41 3.80
N GLU A 48 9.30 -5.67 4.67
CA GLU A 48 9.57 -6.08 6.06
C GLU A 48 10.40 -7.38 6.14
N GLU A 49 10.10 -8.37 5.30
CA GLU A 49 10.85 -9.63 5.22
C GLU A 49 12.31 -9.36 4.84
N MET A 50 12.54 -8.53 3.81
CA MET A 50 13.88 -8.17 3.36
C MET A 50 14.65 -7.40 4.43
N GLU A 51 14.00 -6.43 5.08
CA GLU A 51 14.60 -5.64 6.15
C GLU A 51 15.01 -6.51 7.35
N LYS A 52 14.17 -7.48 7.75
CA LYS A 52 14.52 -8.48 8.78
C LYS A 52 15.75 -9.30 8.37
N ARG A 53 15.84 -9.70 7.11
CA ARG A 53 17.00 -10.45 6.60
C ARG A 53 18.28 -9.61 6.63
N ILE A 54 18.22 -8.34 6.21
CA ILE A 54 19.37 -7.43 6.26
C ILE A 54 19.82 -7.22 7.72
N ARG A 55 18.89 -7.00 8.66
CA ARG A 55 19.21 -6.89 10.09
C ARG A 55 19.97 -8.10 10.64
N LEU A 56 19.58 -9.31 10.24
CA LEU A 56 20.26 -10.53 10.68
C LEU A 56 21.69 -10.63 10.11
N LEU A 57 21.89 -10.24 8.85
CA LEU A 57 23.23 -10.22 8.23
C LEU A 57 24.14 -9.20 8.93
N VAL A 58 23.64 -7.98 9.15
CA VAL A 58 24.37 -6.89 9.82
C VAL A 58 24.74 -7.24 11.25
N LYS A 59 23.84 -7.87 12.03
CA LYS A 59 24.14 -8.30 13.40
C LYS A 59 25.36 -9.25 13.47
N ASN A 60 25.63 -9.99 12.40
CA ASN A 60 26.77 -10.90 12.32
C ASN A 60 28.09 -10.20 11.92
N GLU A 61 28.04 -8.97 11.38
CA GLU A 61 29.22 -8.22 10.89
C GLU A 61 29.64 -7.03 11.78
N GLY A 62 28.90 -6.74 12.87
CA GLY A 62 29.17 -5.62 13.79
C GLY A 62 28.13 -4.49 13.70
N GLU A 63 28.05 -3.65 14.75
CA GLU A 63 26.93 -2.73 14.99
C GLU A 63 26.73 -1.66 13.90
N LEU A 64 25.84 -1.91 12.94
CA LEU A 64 25.14 -0.87 12.18
C LEU A 64 23.68 -0.81 12.63
N LYS A 65 23.24 0.38 13.05
CA LYS A 65 21.83 0.64 13.39
C LYS A 65 21.02 0.84 12.10
N LEU A 66 20.07 -0.06 11.86
CA LEU A 66 19.05 0.10 10.83
C LEU A 66 17.79 0.65 11.49
N GLU A 67 17.35 1.81 11.01
CA GLU A 67 16.08 2.40 11.40
C GLU A 67 14.93 1.71 10.63
N PRO A 68 13.79 1.44 11.28
CA PRO A 68 12.61 0.91 10.61
C PRO A 68 12.20 1.75 9.41
N TRP A 69 11.87 1.12 8.28
CA TRP A 69 11.26 1.85 7.16
C TRP A 69 9.88 2.36 7.59
N GLN A 70 9.73 3.69 7.60
CA GLN A 70 8.47 4.37 7.86
C GLN A 70 7.99 4.96 6.53
N PRO A 71 6.91 4.45 5.91
CA PRO A 71 6.34 5.12 4.74
C PRO A 71 5.91 6.53 5.16
N ASP A 72 6.32 7.54 4.40
CA ASP A 72 6.02 8.94 4.68
C ASP A 72 4.54 9.24 4.37
N ARG A 73 3.62 8.77 5.22
CA ARG A 73 2.18 9.02 5.11
C ARG A 73 1.80 10.49 5.34
N LYS A 74 2.77 11.39 5.53
CA LYS A 74 2.53 12.81 5.83
C LYS A 74 2.41 13.69 4.59
N ASN A 75 2.84 13.22 3.42
CA ASN A 75 2.72 13.96 2.16
C ASN A 75 1.62 13.42 1.23
N ASP A 76 0.83 12.48 1.73
CA ASP A 76 -0.43 12.10 1.12
C ASP A 76 -1.41 13.28 1.28
N LYS A 77 -1.54 14.08 0.22
CA LYS A 77 -2.56 15.14 0.14
C LYS A 77 -3.98 14.56 0.10
N SER A 78 -4.15 13.23 0.02
CA SER A 78 -5.40 12.54 0.34
C SER A 78 -5.59 12.37 1.85
N LYS A 79 -5.37 13.46 2.60
CA LYS A 79 -6.17 13.66 3.81
C LYS A 79 -7.62 13.82 3.36
N THR A 80 -8.35 12.71 3.30
CA THR A 80 -9.78 12.63 3.64
C THR A 80 -10.63 13.82 3.16
N GLU A 81 -11.02 13.84 1.88
CA GLU A 81 -12.23 14.59 1.50
C GLU A 81 -13.51 13.78 1.77
N TYR A 82 -13.39 12.49 2.04
CA TYR A 82 -14.39 11.79 2.84
C TYR A 82 -14.17 12.18 4.31
N GLY A 83 -14.65 13.39 4.65
CA GLY A 83 -14.92 13.79 6.03
C GLY A 83 -15.95 12.85 6.67
N PRO A 84 -16.35 13.09 7.93
CA PRO A 84 -17.40 12.33 8.59
C PRO A 84 -18.73 12.59 7.87
N LEU A 85 -19.04 11.81 6.83
CA LEU A 85 -20.36 11.80 6.16
C LEU A 85 -21.30 10.75 6.77
N PHE A 86 -20.88 10.05 7.81
CA PHE A 86 -21.65 9.00 8.48
C PHE A 86 -21.65 9.14 10.00
N GLU A 87 -21.68 10.36 10.52
CA GLU A 87 -22.13 10.58 11.90
C GLU A 87 -23.14 11.74 11.89
N GLU A 88 -24.26 11.51 12.58
CA GLU A 88 -25.37 12.44 12.82
C GLU A 88 -26.36 12.67 11.65
N ASN A 89 -27.26 11.71 11.42
CA ASN A 89 -28.70 11.99 11.23
C ASN A 89 -29.57 10.72 11.31
N ASN A 90 -29.32 9.87 12.32
CA ASN A 90 -30.29 8.83 12.67
C ASN A 90 -30.34 8.55 14.18
N GLN A 91 -30.48 9.62 14.96
CA GLN A 91 -31.12 9.52 16.27
C GLN A 91 -32.47 10.22 16.17
N LYS A 92 -33.52 9.41 16.27
CA LYS A 92 -34.83 9.86 16.75
C LYS A 92 -34.71 10.44 18.15
#